data_AF-A0A7C2UE03-F1
#
_entry.id   AF-A0A7C2UE03-F1
#
_cell.length_a   1.000
_cell.length_b   1.000
_cell.length_c   1.000
_cell.angle_alpha   90.00
_cell.angle_beta   90.00
_cell.angle_gamma   90.00
#
_symmetry.space_group_name_H-M   'P 1'
#
loop_
_entity.id
_entity.type
_entity.pdbx_description
1 polymer ?
#
loop_
_entity_poly.entity_id
_entity_poly.type
_entity_poly.pdbx_seq_one_letter_code
_entity_poly.pdbx_strand_id
1 'polypeptide(L)'
;MERRAPAPNYFLVAVSNRHNLELCIKYALAGFPNSNAGVWTFCEISEGDFISFLYGARAFNLYEVIGKEAVREFQNMPPWPPLKFRESGRTYHFPFRLHLALRRELSESLVRPEFAYVAENLLLRAGYRKTHFQADQTTLQNVSEMGRRSEHHVPPRLEMPAYSTFVPSFSYDLSQVDPPFINRLSEVVLQSAIRHRFRSFNDLGDVLARAGLDPAQQDRFEVLGEKALPQGHVDILIKDRVPIASARKVVVEVKLSAAARKDVDQLRDYVDELGSECLGGVLIARSFSTRTVEYTRSSGLQPAIYDLEWSESKTMTFEELVNALSIRFL
;
A
#
# COMPACT_ATOMS: atom_id res chain seq x y z
N MET A 1 -17.75 -7.53 -15.08
CA MET A 1 -16.39 -6.99 -15.27
C MET A 1 -15.43 -8.13 -15.00
N GLU A 2 -14.61 -8.54 -15.96
CA GLU A 2 -13.73 -9.71 -15.82
C GLU A 2 -12.49 -9.33 -15.01
N ARG A 3 -12.22 -10.07 -13.92
CA ARG A 3 -11.15 -9.77 -12.96
C ARG A 3 -9.83 -10.32 -13.48
N ARG A 4 -8.86 -9.45 -13.74
CA ARG A 4 -7.52 -9.87 -14.18
C ARG A 4 -6.66 -10.21 -12.96
N ALA A 5 -5.87 -11.29 -13.04
CA ALA A 5 -4.86 -11.57 -12.02
C ALA A 5 -3.72 -10.53 -12.14
N PRO A 6 -3.52 -9.65 -11.15
CA PRO A 6 -2.52 -8.59 -11.26
C PRO A 6 -1.10 -9.15 -11.07
N ALA A 7 -0.11 -8.52 -11.70
CA ALA A 7 1.30 -8.80 -11.41
C ALA A 7 1.60 -8.52 -9.93
N PRO A 8 2.47 -9.31 -9.28
CA PRO A 8 2.71 -9.19 -7.84
C PRO A 8 3.41 -7.89 -7.50
N ASN A 9 3.08 -7.30 -6.35
CA ASN A 9 3.79 -6.17 -5.79
C ASN A 9 4.98 -6.64 -4.95
N TYR A 10 5.88 -5.71 -4.64
CA TYR A 10 6.96 -5.93 -3.70
C TYR A 10 6.97 -4.86 -2.61
N PHE A 11 7.12 -5.29 -1.36
CA PHE A 11 7.12 -4.41 -0.20
C PHE A 11 8.33 -4.64 0.71
N LEU A 12 8.84 -3.56 1.29
CA LEU A 12 9.75 -3.62 2.43
C LEU A 12 8.95 -3.38 3.70
N VAL A 13 8.84 -4.41 4.55
CA VAL A 13 8.13 -4.36 5.82
C VAL A 13 9.10 -3.97 6.94
N ALA A 14 8.88 -2.82 7.55
CA ALA A 14 9.75 -2.30 8.61
C ALA A 14 9.56 -3.09 9.91
N VAL A 15 10.68 -3.51 10.51
CA VAL A 15 10.67 -4.27 11.76
C VAL A 15 11.26 -3.41 12.89
N SER A 16 10.58 -3.40 14.05
CA SER A 16 10.88 -2.44 15.13
C SER A 16 12.20 -2.69 15.85
N ASN A 17 12.66 -3.94 15.95
CA ASN A 17 13.92 -4.28 16.61
C ASN A 17 14.49 -5.60 16.07
N ARG A 18 15.76 -5.87 16.41
CA ARG A 18 16.48 -7.07 15.97
C ARG A 18 15.81 -8.37 16.41
N HIS A 19 15.31 -8.42 17.63
CA HIS A 19 14.65 -9.61 18.16
C HIS A 19 13.39 -9.96 17.34
N ASN A 20 12.56 -8.96 17.01
CA ASN A 20 11.39 -9.14 16.17
C ASN A 20 11.77 -9.58 14.74
N LEU A 21 12.87 -9.06 14.18
CA LEU A 21 13.37 -9.52 12.88
C LEU A 21 13.72 -11.02 12.93
N GLU A 22 14.41 -11.46 13.99
CA GLU A 22 14.77 -12.87 14.18
C GLU A 22 13.53 -13.76 14.31
N LEU A 23 12.50 -13.32 15.05
CA LEU A 23 11.23 -14.04 15.12
C LEU A 23 10.53 -14.11 13.76
N CYS A 24 10.48 -13.00 13.03
CA CYS A 24 9.88 -12.95 11.70
C CYS A 24 10.58 -13.90 10.72
N ILE A 25 11.92 -13.94 10.73
CA ILE A 25 12.71 -14.85 9.88
C ILE A 25 12.51 -16.30 10.32
N LYS A 26 12.60 -16.58 11.62
CA LYS A 26 12.51 -17.94 12.19
C LYS A 26 11.19 -18.63 11.83
N TYR A 27 10.08 -17.90 11.91
CA TYR A 27 8.75 -18.47 11.68
C TYR A 27 8.18 -18.13 10.29
N ALA A 28 8.90 -17.34 9.47
CA ALA A 28 8.39 -16.71 8.24
C ALA A 28 6.98 -16.15 8.44
N LEU A 29 6.88 -15.27 9.43
CA LEU A 29 5.67 -14.54 9.76
C LEU A 29 5.97 -13.05 9.77
N ALA A 30 5.03 -12.25 9.27
CA ALA A 30 5.00 -10.81 9.53
C ALA A 30 3.76 -10.47 10.36
N GLY A 31 3.93 -9.72 11.43
CA GLY A 31 2.85 -9.31 12.33
C GLY A 31 2.69 -7.80 12.34
N PHE A 32 1.45 -7.32 12.24
CA PHE A 32 1.16 -5.89 12.26
C PHE A 32 0.31 -5.50 13.47
N PRO A 33 0.54 -4.31 14.04
CA PRO A 33 -0.14 -3.89 15.26
C PRO A 33 -1.65 -3.72 15.06
N ASN A 34 -2.43 -3.84 16.14
CA ASN A 34 -3.88 -3.56 16.21
C ASN A 34 -4.24 -2.07 16.04
N SER A 35 -3.59 -1.38 15.10
CA SER A 35 -3.73 0.03 14.79
C SER A 35 -4.21 0.24 13.36
N ASN A 36 -4.67 1.45 13.02
CA ASN A 36 -5.01 1.82 11.65
C ASN A 36 -3.86 1.59 10.66
N ALA A 37 -2.59 1.80 11.06
CA ALA A 37 -1.45 1.53 10.19
C ALA A 37 -1.24 0.02 9.95
N GLY A 38 -1.51 -0.79 10.97
CA GLY A 38 -1.39 -2.25 10.86
C GLY A 38 -2.48 -2.87 9.99
N VAL A 39 -3.74 -2.46 10.17
CA VAL A 39 -4.83 -2.93 9.30
C VAL A 39 -4.65 -2.42 7.86
N TRP A 40 -4.18 -1.19 7.68
CA TRP A 40 -3.87 -0.66 6.35
C TRP A 40 -2.83 -1.52 5.64
N THR A 41 -1.71 -1.85 6.30
CA THR A 41 -0.67 -2.73 5.74
C THR A 41 -1.22 -4.12 5.41
N PHE A 42 -2.03 -4.67 6.32
CA PHE A 42 -2.68 -5.96 6.13
C PHE A 42 -3.62 -5.95 4.93
N CYS A 43 -4.34 -4.86 4.67
CA CYS A 43 -5.21 -4.73 3.50
C CYS A 43 -4.42 -4.50 2.21
N GLU A 44 -3.33 -3.75 2.28
CA GLU A 44 -2.55 -3.35 1.10
C GLU A 44 -1.81 -4.52 0.45
N ILE A 45 -1.22 -5.40 1.26
CA ILE A 45 -0.41 -6.55 0.80
C ILE A 45 -1.31 -7.75 0.56
N SER A 46 -1.28 -8.33 -0.64
CA SER A 46 -2.06 -9.53 -1.01
C SER A 46 -1.26 -10.83 -0.93
N GLU A 47 -1.98 -11.95 -0.90
CA GLU A 47 -1.37 -13.24 -1.23
C GLU A 47 -0.82 -13.20 -2.66
N GLY A 48 0.36 -13.79 -2.86
CA GLY A 48 1.14 -13.72 -4.10
C GLY A 48 2.05 -12.49 -4.23
N ASP A 49 1.87 -11.44 -3.40
CA ASP A 49 2.84 -10.34 -3.33
C ASP A 49 4.13 -10.79 -2.64
N PHE A 50 5.21 -10.05 -2.87
CA PHE A 50 6.52 -10.30 -2.28
C PHE A 50 6.82 -9.31 -1.17
N ILE A 51 7.55 -9.76 -0.14
CA ILE A 51 8.08 -8.87 0.89
C ILE A 51 9.54 -9.16 1.23
N SER A 52 10.22 -8.12 1.71
CA SER A 52 11.49 -8.23 2.45
C SER A 52 11.37 -7.52 3.78
N PHE A 53 12.07 -8.00 4.80
CA PHE A 53 12.09 -7.30 6.08
C PHE A 53 13.12 -6.17 6.05
N LEU A 54 12.71 -4.99 6.51
CA LEU A 54 13.55 -3.80 6.59
C LEU A 54 13.96 -3.54 8.03
N TYR A 55 15.27 -3.61 8.28
CA TYR A 55 15.84 -3.31 9.59
C TYR A 55 17.26 -2.74 9.43
N GLY A 56 17.60 -1.68 10.18
CA GLY A 56 18.94 -1.10 10.15
C GLY A 56 19.44 -0.70 8.76
N ALA A 57 18.58 -0.10 7.93
CA ALA A 57 18.87 0.26 6.53
C ALA A 57 19.28 -0.92 5.63
N ARG A 58 18.80 -2.13 5.95
CA ARG A 58 19.01 -3.35 5.16
C ARG A 58 17.70 -4.06 4.85
N ALA A 59 17.63 -4.67 3.67
CA ALA A 59 16.61 -5.63 3.31
C ALA A 59 17.08 -7.05 3.67
N PHE A 60 16.22 -7.81 4.33
CA PHE A 60 16.48 -9.18 4.75
C PHE A 60 15.49 -10.13 4.11
N ASN A 61 16.04 -11.10 3.37
CA ASN A 61 15.36 -12.18 2.66
C ASN A 61 14.31 -11.69 1.66
N LEU A 62 13.97 -12.53 0.69
CA LEU A 62 12.82 -12.32 -0.18
C LEU A 62 11.80 -13.41 0.12
N TYR A 63 10.61 -12.99 0.50
CA TYR A 63 9.48 -13.85 0.80
C TYR A 63 8.33 -13.62 -0.16
N GLU A 64 7.56 -14.66 -0.43
CA GLU A 64 6.23 -14.55 -1.03
C GLU A 64 5.17 -14.70 0.06
N VAL A 65 4.11 -13.90 -0.01
CA VAL A 65 2.97 -14.00 0.90
C VAL A 65 2.07 -15.14 0.44
N ILE A 66 1.98 -16.21 1.24
CA ILE A 66 1.23 -17.43 0.90
C ILE A 66 -0.08 -17.57 1.68
N GLY A 67 -0.32 -16.68 2.64
CA GLY A 67 -1.52 -16.72 3.46
C GLY A 67 -1.64 -15.50 4.36
N LYS A 68 -2.87 -15.16 4.72
CA LYS A 68 -3.17 -14.02 5.59
C LYS A 68 -4.23 -14.39 6.63
N GLU A 69 -4.06 -13.91 7.84
CA GLU A 69 -5.07 -14.08 8.89
C GLU A 69 -5.10 -12.89 9.86
N ALA A 70 -6.27 -12.62 10.42
CA ALA A 70 -6.40 -11.76 11.59
C ALA A 70 -6.89 -12.60 12.78
N VAL A 71 -6.08 -12.68 13.83
CA VAL A 71 -6.30 -13.56 14.99
C VAL A 71 -7.16 -12.86 16.02
N ARG A 72 -8.24 -13.48 16.49
CA ARG A 72 -9.16 -12.88 17.49
C ARG A 72 -8.54 -12.85 18.88
N GLU A 73 -7.88 -13.92 19.31
CA GLU A 73 -7.24 -14.03 20.64
C GLU A 73 -5.81 -13.45 20.65
N PHE A 74 -5.57 -12.41 19.85
CA PHE A 74 -4.25 -11.87 19.52
C PHE A 74 -3.40 -11.42 20.73
N GLN A 75 -4.03 -11.12 21.86
CA GLN A 75 -3.35 -10.51 23.01
C GLN A 75 -2.27 -11.42 23.61
N ASN A 76 -2.49 -12.74 23.57
CA ASN A 76 -1.63 -13.76 24.17
C ASN A 76 -0.93 -14.63 23.13
N MET A 77 -0.97 -14.24 21.85
CA MET A 77 -0.52 -15.11 20.76
C MET A 77 0.96 -14.90 20.44
N PRO A 78 1.75 -15.99 20.35
CA PRO A 78 3.15 -15.91 19.92
C PRO A 78 3.23 -15.46 18.45
N PRO A 79 4.41 -15.06 17.94
CA PRO A 79 5.70 -15.05 18.61
C PRO A 79 6.06 -13.70 19.24
N TRP A 80 5.38 -12.61 18.88
CA TRP A 80 5.79 -11.26 19.28
C TRP A 80 5.25 -10.86 20.64
N PRO A 81 6.09 -10.33 21.54
CA PRO A 81 5.62 -9.71 22.77
C PRO A 81 4.87 -8.40 22.46
N PRO A 82 3.91 -7.99 23.29
CA PRO A 82 3.22 -6.72 23.11
C PRO A 82 4.16 -5.53 23.21
N LEU A 83 3.93 -4.51 22.38
CA LEU A 83 4.69 -3.26 22.40
C LEU A 83 3.99 -2.24 23.32
N LYS A 84 4.64 -1.85 24.41
CA LYS A 84 4.15 -0.84 25.34
C LYS A 84 4.86 0.50 25.15
N PHE A 85 4.12 1.54 24.81
CA PHE A 85 4.65 2.90 24.70
C PHE A 85 4.49 3.63 26.03
N ARG A 86 5.61 4.03 26.64
CA ARG A 86 5.62 4.61 27.99
C ARG A 86 4.90 5.97 28.05
N GLU A 87 5.04 6.77 27.00
CA GLU A 87 4.52 8.13 26.92
C GLU A 87 3.00 8.16 26.77
N SER A 88 2.42 7.19 26.07
CA SER A 88 0.97 7.13 25.81
C SER A 88 0.23 6.08 26.65
N GLY A 89 0.97 5.21 27.35
CA GLY A 89 0.41 4.03 28.04
C GLY A 89 -0.18 2.97 27.10
N ARG A 90 -0.17 3.20 25.78
CA ARG A 90 -0.79 2.29 24.80
C ARG A 90 0.01 1.01 24.66
N THR A 91 -0.72 -0.10 24.63
CA THR A 91 -0.18 -1.43 24.36
C THR A 91 -0.67 -1.88 22.99
N TYR A 92 0.26 -2.21 22.11
CA TYR A 92 -0.04 -2.78 20.80
C TYR A 92 0.27 -4.27 20.79
N HIS A 93 -0.64 -5.03 20.19
CA HIS A 93 -0.52 -6.45 19.91
C HIS A 93 -0.61 -6.68 18.41
N PHE A 94 -0.35 -7.92 17.95
CA PHE A 94 -0.18 -8.23 16.53
C PHE A 94 -1.28 -9.18 16.00
N PRO A 95 -2.53 -8.70 15.83
CA PRO A 95 -3.62 -9.52 15.32
C PRO A 95 -3.46 -9.87 13.85
N PHE A 96 -2.93 -8.97 13.04
CA PHE A 96 -2.85 -9.12 11.59
C PHE A 96 -1.54 -9.81 11.20
N ARG A 97 -1.63 -10.92 10.48
CA ARG A 97 -0.48 -11.78 10.18
C ARG A 97 -0.40 -12.14 8.71
N LEU A 98 0.82 -12.13 8.18
CA LEU A 98 1.16 -12.73 6.88
C LEU A 98 1.96 -14.01 7.14
N HIS A 99 1.56 -15.07 6.45
CA HIS A 99 2.31 -16.31 6.31
C HIS A 99 3.18 -16.22 5.07
N LEU A 100 4.46 -16.55 5.21
CA LEU A 100 5.46 -16.25 4.21
C LEU A 100 6.19 -17.52 3.76
N ALA A 101 6.43 -17.62 2.45
CA ALA A 101 7.32 -18.62 1.88
C ALA A 101 8.67 -17.99 1.54
N LEU A 102 9.76 -18.54 2.08
CA LEU A 102 11.10 -18.04 1.77
C LEU A 102 11.46 -18.40 0.32
N ARG A 103 11.75 -17.38 -0.49
CA ARG A 103 12.18 -17.54 -1.87
C ARG A 103 13.68 -17.34 -2.02
N ARG A 104 14.25 -16.33 -1.34
CA ARG A 104 15.71 -16.08 -1.33
C ARG A 104 16.21 -15.65 0.04
N GLU A 105 17.37 -16.15 0.39
CA GLU A 105 18.14 -15.71 1.55
C GLU A 105 19.06 -14.56 1.14
N LEU A 106 18.88 -13.39 1.74
CA LEU A 106 19.69 -12.21 1.46
C LEU A 106 19.76 -11.28 2.67
N SER A 107 20.80 -10.46 2.71
CA SER A 107 20.96 -9.36 3.67
C SER A 107 21.68 -8.25 2.94
N GLU A 108 20.94 -7.29 2.41
CA GLU A 108 21.45 -6.31 1.45
C GLU A 108 21.27 -4.89 1.97
N SER A 109 22.26 -4.02 1.71
CA SER A 109 22.18 -2.61 2.09
C SER A 109 21.20 -1.85 1.19
N LEU A 110 20.35 -1.00 1.76
CA LEU A 110 19.50 -0.09 0.96
C LEU A 110 20.28 1.01 0.23
N VAL A 111 21.58 1.16 0.52
CA VAL A 111 22.48 2.09 -0.23
C VAL A 111 22.79 1.56 -1.62
N ARG A 112 22.56 0.27 -1.88
CA ARG A 112 22.77 -0.32 -3.19
C ARG A 112 21.85 0.33 -4.24
N PRO A 113 22.34 0.62 -5.47
CA PRO A 113 21.55 1.24 -6.52
C PRO A 113 20.23 0.52 -6.82
N GLU A 114 20.20 -0.79 -6.67
CA GLU A 114 19.02 -1.63 -6.89
C GLU A 114 17.85 -1.31 -5.95
N PHE A 115 18.10 -0.63 -4.82
CA PHE A 115 17.08 -0.16 -3.87
C PHE A 115 16.79 1.34 -3.98
N ALA A 116 17.34 2.05 -4.98
CA ALA A 116 17.24 3.51 -5.08
C ALA A 116 15.81 4.04 -4.92
N TYR A 117 14.83 3.38 -5.57
CA TYR A 117 13.42 3.77 -5.49
C TYR A 117 12.91 3.85 -4.04
N VAL A 118 13.24 2.86 -3.22
CA VAL A 118 12.80 2.77 -1.82
C VAL A 118 13.68 3.65 -0.93
N ALA A 119 14.98 3.72 -1.21
CA ALA A 119 15.92 4.55 -0.46
C ALA A 119 15.55 6.03 -0.54
N GLU A 120 15.22 6.54 -1.73
CA GLU A 120 14.71 7.90 -1.91
C GLU A 120 13.45 8.15 -1.07
N ASN A 121 12.51 7.21 -1.11
CA ASN A 121 11.28 7.28 -0.32
C ASN A 121 11.55 7.41 1.18
N LEU A 122 12.52 6.66 1.69
CA LEU A 122 12.90 6.67 3.10
C LEU A 122 13.62 7.97 3.51
N LEU A 123 14.52 8.46 2.66
CA LEU A 123 15.31 9.67 2.91
C LEU A 123 14.41 10.92 2.97
N LEU A 124 13.53 11.08 1.99
CA LEU A 124 12.64 12.24 1.90
C LEU A 124 11.61 12.29 3.04
N ARG A 125 11.27 11.14 3.62
CA ARG A 125 10.37 11.02 4.78
C ARG A 125 11.03 11.31 6.12
N ALA A 126 12.36 11.45 6.15
CA ALA A 126 13.14 11.55 7.39
C ALA A 126 12.86 10.40 8.40
N GLY A 127 12.58 9.18 7.93
CA GLY A 127 12.61 7.98 8.79
C GLY A 127 11.62 6.84 8.51
N TYR A 128 11.71 5.81 9.36
CA TYR A 128 11.00 4.53 9.25
C TYR A 128 9.65 4.49 10.02
N ARG A 129 8.93 5.62 10.11
CA ARG A 129 7.70 5.68 10.94
C ARG A 129 6.53 4.86 10.38
N LYS A 130 6.63 4.38 9.14
CA LYS A 130 5.66 3.49 8.52
C LYS A 130 5.98 2.01 8.79
N THR A 131 4.93 1.21 8.78
CA THR A 131 4.97 -0.25 8.86
C THR A 131 5.54 -0.89 7.61
N HIS A 132 5.39 -0.26 6.44
CA HIS A 132 5.85 -0.81 5.16
C HIS A 132 6.06 0.27 4.08
N PHE A 133 6.77 -0.11 3.02
CA PHE A 133 7.05 0.70 1.84
C PHE A 133 6.90 -0.16 0.59
N GLN A 134 6.13 0.29 -0.39
CA GLN A 134 6.07 -0.40 -1.68
C GLN A 134 7.30 -0.05 -2.52
N ALA A 135 7.91 -1.06 -3.11
CA ALA A 135 8.97 -0.95 -4.09
C ALA A 135 8.40 -1.13 -5.50
N ASP A 136 9.12 -0.63 -6.50
CA ASP A 136 8.72 -0.78 -7.89
C ASP A 136 9.14 -2.15 -8.46
N GLN A 137 8.60 -2.50 -9.63
CA GLN A 137 8.91 -3.76 -10.30
C GLN A 137 10.40 -3.94 -10.59
N THR A 138 11.12 -2.87 -10.92
CA THR A 138 12.58 -2.89 -11.14
C THR A 138 13.31 -3.39 -9.90
N THR A 139 12.94 -2.85 -8.73
CA THR A 139 13.50 -3.28 -7.44
C THR A 139 13.22 -4.77 -7.21
N LEU A 140 11.99 -5.24 -7.46
CA LEU A 140 11.65 -6.67 -7.30
C LEU A 140 12.49 -7.57 -8.22
N GLN A 141 12.66 -7.20 -9.49
CA GLN A 141 13.50 -7.94 -10.43
C GLN A 141 14.93 -8.09 -9.90
N ASN A 142 15.55 -6.98 -9.49
CA ASN A 142 16.89 -6.98 -8.93
C ASN A 142 16.99 -7.88 -7.68
N VAL A 143 16.07 -7.72 -6.72
CA VAL A 143 16.07 -8.50 -5.47
C VAL A 143 15.83 -10.00 -5.74
N SER A 144 15.08 -10.33 -6.79
CA SER A 144 14.84 -11.71 -7.22
C SER A 144 16.11 -12.42 -7.75
N GLU A 145 17.17 -11.68 -8.02
CA GLU A 145 18.47 -12.21 -8.46
C GLU A 145 19.53 -12.22 -7.34
N MET A 146 19.29 -11.49 -6.24
CA MET A 146 20.24 -11.31 -5.14
C MET A 146 20.32 -12.49 -4.16
N GLY A 147 21.44 -12.63 -3.47
CA GLY A 147 21.62 -13.66 -2.43
C GLY A 147 21.44 -15.08 -2.96
N ARG A 148 21.02 -16.01 -2.10
CA ARG A 148 20.91 -17.44 -2.42
C ARG A 148 19.44 -17.84 -2.58
N ARG A 149 19.13 -18.61 -3.64
CA ARG A 149 17.80 -19.23 -3.78
C ARG A 149 17.57 -20.20 -2.63
N SER A 150 16.40 -20.12 -1.99
CA SER A 150 16.03 -21.07 -0.94
C SER A 150 15.57 -22.38 -1.54
N GLU A 151 16.10 -23.49 -1.01
CA GLU A 151 15.60 -24.85 -1.26
C GLU A 151 14.41 -25.19 -0.35
N HIS A 152 14.25 -24.45 0.76
CA HIS A 152 13.17 -24.63 1.72
C HIS A 152 12.12 -23.54 1.53
N HIS A 153 10.93 -23.93 1.05
CA HIS A 153 9.87 -22.97 0.78
C HIS A 153 9.05 -22.59 2.01
N VAL A 154 8.98 -23.45 3.03
CA VAL A 154 8.14 -23.22 4.22
C VAL A 154 8.95 -23.57 5.47
N PRO A 155 9.20 -22.62 6.39
CA PRO A 155 9.88 -22.92 7.65
C PRO A 155 8.99 -23.72 8.62
N PRO A 156 9.56 -24.19 9.75
CA PRO A 156 8.80 -24.87 10.79
C PRO A 156 7.62 -24.00 11.26
N ARG A 157 6.42 -24.58 11.23
CA ARG A 157 5.21 -23.89 11.66
C ARG A 157 5.32 -23.55 13.14
N LEU A 158 5.11 -22.28 13.49
CA LEU A 158 4.98 -21.88 14.89
C LEU A 158 3.80 -22.63 15.51
N GLU A 159 4.07 -23.39 16.58
CA GLU A 159 3.00 -23.98 17.38
C GLU A 159 2.24 -22.84 18.09
N MET A 160 0.95 -22.71 17.73
CA MET A 160 0.06 -21.71 18.31
C MET A 160 -0.99 -22.42 19.16
N PRO A 161 -1.39 -21.84 20.32
CA PRO A 161 -2.58 -22.29 21.05
C PRO A 161 -3.81 -22.25 20.14
N ALA A 162 -4.91 -22.92 20.51
CA ALA A 162 -6.15 -22.82 19.75
C ALA A 162 -6.63 -21.35 19.66
N TYR A 163 -7.02 -20.91 18.46
CA TYR A 163 -7.51 -19.56 18.18
C TYR A 163 -8.58 -19.56 17.09
N SER A 164 -9.29 -18.45 16.99
CA SER A 164 -10.22 -18.14 15.91
C SER A 164 -9.74 -16.93 15.11
N THR A 165 -10.22 -16.79 13.87
CA THR A 165 -9.92 -15.64 13.02
C THR A 165 -11.10 -14.69 12.91
N PHE A 166 -10.83 -13.48 12.44
CA PHE A 166 -11.84 -12.52 12.03
C PHE A 166 -11.42 -11.85 10.71
N VAL A 167 -12.35 -11.16 10.06
CA VAL A 167 -12.06 -10.31 8.90
C VAL A 167 -12.25 -8.86 9.36
N PRO A 168 -11.21 -8.00 9.29
CA PRO A 168 -11.36 -6.61 9.68
C PRO A 168 -12.33 -5.90 8.74
N SER A 169 -13.16 -5.05 9.32
CA SER A 169 -14.06 -4.17 8.57
C SER A 169 -13.80 -2.71 8.90
N PHE A 170 -14.45 -1.83 8.14
CA PHE A 170 -14.30 -0.38 8.21
C PHE A 170 -15.65 0.29 8.41
N SER A 171 -15.65 1.41 9.14
CA SER A 171 -16.81 2.30 9.31
C SER A 171 -16.44 3.77 9.16
N TYR A 172 -17.39 4.57 8.66
CA TYR A 172 -17.37 6.03 8.77
C TYR A 172 -17.84 6.51 10.15
N ASP A 173 -18.71 5.74 10.80
CA ASP A 173 -19.29 6.07 12.09
C ASP A 173 -18.30 5.73 13.21
N LEU A 174 -17.80 6.77 13.88
CA LEU A 174 -16.86 6.66 14.99
C LEU A 174 -17.45 5.88 16.18
N SER A 175 -18.77 5.82 16.32
CA SER A 175 -19.44 5.07 17.39
C SER A 175 -19.34 3.55 17.22
N GLN A 176 -19.10 3.08 15.98
CA GLN A 176 -18.94 1.66 15.65
C GLN A 176 -17.48 1.19 15.68
N VAL A 177 -16.52 2.10 15.81
CA VAL A 177 -15.09 1.78 15.73
C VAL A 177 -14.65 1.01 16.97
N ASP A 178 -14.21 -0.23 16.75
CA ASP A 178 -13.69 -1.17 17.75
C ASP A 178 -12.44 -1.89 17.22
N PRO A 179 -11.27 -1.24 17.23
CA PRO A 179 -10.04 -1.83 16.69
C PRO A 179 -9.58 -3.02 17.54
N PRO A 180 -9.14 -4.13 16.93
CA PRO A 180 -8.82 -4.27 15.51
C PRO A 180 -9.97 -4.76 14.60
N PHE A 181 -11.16 -5.01 15.14
CA PHE A 181 -12.27 -5.64 14.43
C PHE A 181 -12.94 -4.69 13.44
N ILE A 182 -13.35 -3.51 13.92
CA ILE A 182 -13.96 -2.45 13.13
C ILE A 182 -13.06 -1.23 13.20
N ASN A 183 -12.44 -0.86 12.08
CA ASN A 183 -11.50 0.24 12.00
C ASN A 183 -12.18 1.46 11.39
N ARG A 184 -11.67 2.66 11.68
CA ARG A 184 -12.14 3.86 10.99
C ARG A 184 -11.68 3.81 9.54
N LEU A 185 -12.56 4.05 8.58
CA LEU A 185 -12.14 4.29 7.20
C LEU A 185 -11.29 5.56 7.14
N SER A 186 -10.05 5.42 6.70
CA SER A 186 -9.09 6.50 6.54
C SER A 186 -8.73 6.70 5.07
N GLU A 187 -8.14 7.85 4.75
CA GLU A 187 -7.68 8.17 3.40
C GLU A 187 -6.69 7.12 2.88
N VAL A 188 -5.74 6.66 3.70
CA VAL A 188 -4.76 5.62 3.30
C VAL A 188 -5.41 4.26 2.98
N VAL A 189 -6.50 3.90 3.65
CA VAL A 189 -7.27 2.68 3.33
C VAL A 189 -8.03 2.87 2.02
N LEU A 190 -8.63 4.04 1.80
CA LEU A 190 -9.29 4.38 0.53
C LEU A 190 -8.30 4.39 -0.64
N GLN A 191 -7.13 5.00 -0.47
CA GLN A 191 -6.02 4.97 -1.44
C GLN A 191 -5.67 3.53 -1.81
N SER A 192 -5.52 2.65 -0.81
CA SER A 192 -5.27 1.24 -1.04
C SER A 192 -6.41 0.56 -1.82
N ALA A 193 -7.67 0.83 -1.47
CA ALA A 193 -8.82 0.28 -2.17
C ALA A 193 -8.88 0.73 -3.65
N ILE A 194 -8.66 2.03 -3.92
CA ILE A 194 -8.54 2.58 -5.28
C ILE A 194 -7.42 1.89 -6.05
N ARG A 195 -6.26 1.68 -5.41
CA ARG A 195 -5.12 1.03 -6.04
C ARG A 195 -5.39 -0.43 -6.41
N HIS A 196 -6.04 -1.17 -5.51
CA HIS A 196 -6.51 -2.53 -5.78
C HIS A 196 -7.55 -2.56 -6.89
N ARG A 197 -8.39 -1.53 -6.97
CA ARG A 197 -9.37 -1.37 -8.03
C ARG A 197 -8.71 -1.13 -9.39
N PHE A 198 -7.77 -0.19 -9.49
CA PHE A 198 -6.99 0.03 -10.72
C PHE A 198 -6.24 -1.22 -11.20
N ARG A 199 -5.81 -2.09 -10.29
CA ARG A 199 -5.11 -3.33 -10.66
C ARG A 199 -6.05 -4.46 -11.09
N SER A 200 -7.24 -4.54 -10.50
CA SER A 200 -8.15 -5.68 -10.65
C SER A 200 -9.24 -5.45 -11.70
N PHE A 201 -9.51 -4.20 -12.03
CA PHE A 201 -10.56 -3.77 -12.95
C PHE A 201 -9.95 -2.91 -14.07
N ASN A 202 -10.66 -2.78 -15.19
CA ASN A 202 -10.22 -1.98 -16.35
C ASN A 202 -10.20 -0.46 -16.08
N ASP A 203 -10.44 -0.01 -14.84
CA ASP A 203 -10.45 1.39 -14.42
C ASP A 203 -9.10 2.11 -14.63
N LEU A 204 -7.99 1.36 -14.63
CA LEU A 204 -6.68 1.92 -14.99
C LEU A 204 -6.68 2.41 -16.45
N GLY A 205 -7.38 1.72 -17.35
CA GLY A 205 -7.50 2.12 -18.74
C GLY A 205 -8.10 3.53 -18.90
N ASP A 206 -9.11 3.87 -18.09
CA ASP A 206 -9.72 5.20 -18.11
C ASP A 206 -8.75 6.28 -17.63
N VAL A 207 -7.99 6.01 -16.55
CA VAL A 207 -6.94 6.93 -16.07
C VAL A 207 -5.89 7.16 -17.15
N LEU A 208 -5.44 6.10 -17.82
CA LEU A 208 -4.44 6.18 -18.89
C LEU A 208 -4.98 6.94 -20.12
N ALA A 209 -6.20 6.67 -20.56
CA ALA A 209 -6.84 7.42 -21.65
C ALA A 209 -6.90 8.93 -21.36
N ARG A 210 -7.23 9.31 -20.13
CA ARG A 210 -7.27 10.72 -19.72
C ARG A 210 -5.89 11.37 -19.67
N ALA A 211 -4.83 10.59 -19.49
CA ALA A 211 -3.44 11.04 -19.61
C ALA A 211 -2.92 10.98 -21.06
N GLY A 212 -3.77 10.70 -22.05
CA GLY A 212 -3.37 10.61 -23.46
C GLY A 212 -2.64 9.32 -23.84
N LEU A 213 -2.76 8.27 -23.03
CA LEU A 213 -2.17 6.96 -23.27
C LEU A 213 -3.20 5.95 -23.78
N ASP A 214 -2.75 4.97 -24.55
CA ASP A 214 -3.59 3.88 -25.02
C ASP A 214 -4.02 2.96 -23.85
N PRO A 215 -5.32 2.85 -23.54
CA PRO A 215 -5.82 1.97 -22.47
C PRO A 215 -5.42 0.50 -22.64
N ALA A 216 -5.21 0.04 -23.88
CA ALA A 216 -4.76 -1.33 -24.16
C ALA A 216 -3.35 -1.59 -23.60
N GLN A 217 -2.58 -0.54 -23.29
CA GLN A 217 -1.24 -0.63 -22.71
C GLN A 217 -1.22 -0.70 -21.18
N GLN A 218 -2.36 -0.92 -20.51
CA GLN A 218 -2.43 -0.99 -19.03
C GLN A 218 -1.39 -1.94 -18.39
N ASP A 219 -0.99 -3.02 -19.07
CA ASP A 219 0.04 -3.95 -18.59
C ASP A 219 1.47 -3.41 -18.61
N ARG A 220 1.69 -2.30 -19.29
CA ARG A 220 2.99 -1.61 -19.28
C ARG A 220 3.14 -0.75 -18.04
N PHE A 221 2.06 -0.51 -17.29
CA PHE A 221 2.05 0.33 -16.12
C PHE A 221 1.92 -0.49 -14.84
N GLU A 222 2.54 0.01 -13.79
CA GLU A 222 2.32 -0.44 -12.42
C GLU A 222 1.67 0.68 -11.61
N VAL A 223 0.87 0.30 -10.62
CA VAL A 223 0.17 1.22 -9.73
C VAL A 223 0.80 1.11 -8.36
N LEU A 224 1.57 2.11 -7.99
CA LEU A 224 2.32 2.20 -6.75
C LEU A 224 1.59 3.10 -5.76
N GLY A 225 1.72 2.79 -4.47
CA GLY A 225 1.27 3.65 -3.39
C GLY A 225 2.24 4.79 -3.15
N GLU A 226 2.15 5.32 -1.94
CA GLU A 226 2.67 6.64 -1.64
C GLU A 226 4.15 6.85 -2.00
N LYS A 227 4.44 7.79 -2.89
CA LYS A 227 5.81 8.19 -3.29
C LYS A 227 6.15 9.54 -2.64
N ALA A 228 7.23 9.55 -1.86
CA ALA A 228 7.80 10.77 -1.31
C ALA A 228 8.52 11.57 -2.40
N LEU A 229 8.29 12.88 -2.37
CA LEU A 229 8.93 13.91 -3.16
C LEU A 229 9.54 14.96 -2.22
N PRO A 230 10.53 15.76 -2.65
CA PRO A 230 11.03 16.89 -1.87
C PRO A 230 9.94 17.82 -1.29
N GLN A 231 8.87 18.12 -2.02
CA GLN A 231 7.79 19.01 -1.55
C GLN A 231 6.63 18.31 -0.83
N GLY A 232 6.57 16.97 -0.82
CA GLY A 232 5.45 16.27 -0.22
C GLY A 232 5.39 14.79 -0.55
N HIS A 233 4.18 14.26 -0.61
CA HIS A 233 3.95 12.85 -0.88
C HIS A 233 2.76 12.71 -1.83
N VAL A 234 3.00 12.00 -2.94
CA VAL A 234 1.94 11.60 -3.87
C VAL A 234 1.29 10.35 -3.30
N ASP A 235 -0.04 10.32 -3.23
CA ASP A 235 -0.79 9.18 -2.69
C ASP A 235 -0.65 7.90 -3.52
N ILE A 236 -0.82 8.03 -4.85
CA ILE A 236 -0.72 6.92 -5.81
C ILE A 236 0.10 7.39 -7.01
N LEU A 237 1.11 6.60 -7.39
CA LEU A 237 1.93 6.82 -8.57
C LEU A 237 1.69 5.70 -9.58
N ILE A 238 1.18 6.05 -10.76
CA ILE A 238 1.11 5.14 -11.90
C ILE A 238 2.32 5.41 -12.77
N LYS A 239 3.14 4.40 -13.06
CA LYS A 239 4.33 4.58 -13.90
C LYS A 239 4.59 3.40 -14.81
N ASP A 240 5.44 3.60 -15.82
CA ASP A 240 5.99 2.50 -16.60
C ASP A 240 6.62 1.45 -15.67
N ARG A 241 6.14 0.21 -15.79
CA ARG A 241 6.60 -0.96 -15.02
C ARG A 241 8.05 -1.31 -15.35
N VAL A 242 8.42 -1.18 -16.62
CA VAL A 242 9.79 -1.31 -17.11
C VAL A 242 10.03 -0.14 -18.06
N PRO A 243 10.63 0.97 -17.60
CA PRO A 243 10.85 2.14 -18.44
C PRO A 243 11.87 1.83 -19.56
N ILE A 244 11.59 2.28 -20.78
CA ILE A 244 12.47 2.13 -21.95
C ILE A 244 12.56 3.50 -22.61
N ALA A 245 13.73 4.14 -22.54
CA ALA A 245 14.03 5.48 -23.06
C ALA A 245 13.22 6.65 -22.46
N SER A 246 12.08 6.39 -21.81
CA SER A 246 11.31 7.33 -21.00
C SER A 246 10.67 6.61 -19.81
N ALA A 247 10.40 7.34 -18.74
CA ALA A 247 9.72 6.84 -17.56
C ALA A 247 8.43 7.61 -17.33
N ARG A 248 7.38 7.31 -18.11
CA ARG A 248 6.10 8.02 -18.05
C ARG A 248 5.41 7.78 -16.72
N LYS A 249 4.80 8.83 -16.18
CA LYS A 249 4.15 8.82 -14.86
C LYS A 249 2.80 9.55 -14.92
N VAL A 250 1.85 9.08 -14.14
CA VAL A 250 0.61 9.79 -13.79
C VAL A 250 0.51 9.78 -12.28
N VAL A 251 0.31 10.95 -11.69
CA VAL A 251 0.12 11.08 -10.24
C VAL A 251 -1.36 11.12 -9.90
N VAL A 252 -1.72 10.53 -8.78
CA VAL A 252 -3.11 10.50 -8.32
C VAL A 252 -3.13 10.92 -6.86
N GLU A 253 -3.95 11.92 -6.56
CA GLU A 253 -4.22 12.40 -5.21
C GLU A 253 -5.63 11.99 -4.81
N VAL A 254 -5.81 11.51 -3.59
CA VAL A 254 -7.09 11.00 -3.09
C VAL A 254 -7.53 11.82 -1.88
N LYS A 255 -8.81 12.20 -1.84
CA LYS A 255 -9.42 12.89 -0.69
C LYS A 255 -10.66 12.16 -0.22
N LEU A 256 -10.73 11.84 1.08
CA LEU A 256 -11.91 11.21 1.70
C LEU A 256 -13.14 12.15 1.73
N SER A 257 -12.92 13.45 1.54
CA SER A 257 -13.95 14.50 1.58
C SER A 257 -14.05 15.22 0.23
N ALA A 258 -14.76 16.34 0.20
CA ALA A 258 -14.85 17.19 -0.98
C ALA A 258 -13.50 17.83 -1.30
N ALA A 259 -13.14 17.87 -2.59
CA ALA A 259 -11.92 18.51 -3.05
C ALA A 259 -12.00 20.04 -2.91
N ALA A 260 -10.92 20.62 -2.41
CA ALA A 260 -10.69 22.05 -2.30
C ALA A 260 -9.62 22.53 -3.29
N ARG A 261 -9.57 23.85 -3.50
CA ARG A 261 -8.57 24.48 -4.39
C ARG A 261 -7.13 24.11 -4.01
N LYS A 262 -6.83 24.05 -2.71
CA LYS A 262 -5.50 23.66 -2.20
C LYS A 262 -5.07 22.25 -2.64
N ASP A 263 -6.02 21.34 -2.84
CA ASP A 263 -5.72 19.97 -3.25
C ASP A 263 -5.37 19.93 -4.75
N VAL A 264 -5.98 20.82 -5.54
CA VAL A 264 -5.62 21.04 -6.95
C VAL A 264 -4.22 21.66 -7.05
N ASP A 265 -3.94 22.68 -6.25
CA ASP A 265 -2.62 23.32 -6.22
C ASP A 265 -1.53 22.33 -5.80
N GLN A 266 -1.76 21.53 -4.75
CA GLN A 266 -0.85 20.47 -4.32
C GLN A 266 -0.57 19.45 -5.42
N LEU A 267 -1.61 18.95 -6.10
CA LEU A 267 -1.45 17.99 -7.19
C LEU A 267 -0.69 18.59 -8.39
N ARG A 268 -0.95 19.86 -8.72
CA ARG A 268 -0.19 20.57 -9.76
C ARG A 268 1.29 20.66 -9.39
N ASP A 269 1.59 21.05 -8.15
CA ASP A 269 2.98 21.17 -7.69
C ASP A 269 3.73 19.82 -7.79
N TYR A 270 3.05 18.70 -7.55
CA TYR A 270 3.61 17.36 -7.77
C TYR A 270 3.85 17.02 -9.25
N VAL A 271 2.93 17.41 -10.14
CA VAL A 271 3.10 17.22 -11.59
C VAL A 271 4.32 18.03 -12.07
N ASP A 272 4.43 19.29 -11.63
CA ASP A 272 5.53 20.18 -11.99
C ASP A 272 6.87 19.66 -11.46
N GLU A 273 6.91 19.14 -10.22
CA GLU A 273 8.11 18.56 -9.61
C GLU A 273 8.61 17.30 -10.33
N LEU A 274 7.70 16.47 -10.86
CA LEU A 274 8.05 15.29 -11.65
C LEU A 274 8.42 15.62 -13.11
N GLY A 275 8.18 16.86 -13.54
CA GLY A 275 8.63 17.40 -14.82
C GLY A 275 8.02 16.74 -16.04
N SER A 276 8.75 16.77 -17.16
CA SER A 276 8.25 16.39 -18.49
C SER A 276 7.89 14.91 -18.64
N GLU A 277 8.28 14.06 -17.70
CA GLU A 277 7.89 12.65 -17.68
C GLU A 277 6.56 12.40 -16.95
N CYS A 278 6.02 13.39 -16.25
CA CYS A 278 4.67 13.35 -15.70
C CYS A 278 3.65 13.80 -16.75
N LEU A 279 2.78 12.88 -17.16
CA LEU A 279 1.78 13.12 -18.19
C LEU A 279 0.55 13.86 -17.66
N GLY A 280 0.42 13.98 -16.34
CA GLY A 280 -0.66 14.70 -15.69
C GLY A 280 -1.00 14.13 -14.31
N GLY A 281 -2.04 14.73 -13.71
CA GLY A 281 -2.54 14.35 -12.41
C GLY A 281 -4.04 14.09 -12.39
N VAL A 282 -4.47 13.13 -11.58
CA VAL A 282 -5.88 12.85 -11.28
C VAL A 282 -6.17 13.18 -9.82
N LEU A 283 -7.16 14.05 -9.59
CA LEU A 283 -7.67 14.32 -8.25
C LEU A 283 -8.95 13.51 -8.05
N ILE A 284 -8.91 12.52 -7.15
CA ILE A 284 -10.04 11.67 -6.81
C ILE A 284 -10.60 12.11 -5.46
N ALA A 285 -11.87 12.51 -5.42
CA ALA A 285 -12.50 12.99 -4.18
C ALA A 285 -13.97 12.57 -4.09
N ARG A 286 -14.59 12.75 -2.91
CA ARG A 286 -16.00 12.40 -2.72
C ARG A 286 -16.95 13.30 -3.51
N SER A 287 -16.58 14.57 -3.67
CA SER A 287 -17.34 15.56 -4.44
C SER A 287 -16.48 16.76 -4.80
N PHE A 288 -16.97 17.57 -5.74
CA PHE A 288 -16.34 18.81 -6.21
C PHE A 288 -17.38 19.92 -6.29
N SER A 289 -16.98 21.16 -5.99
CA SER A 289 -17.75 22.32 -6.41
C SER A 289 -17.53 22.61 -7.90
N THR A 290 -18.48 23.24 -8.59
CA THR A 290 -18.32 23.62 -10.01
C THR A 290 -17.04 24.44 -10.25
N ARG A 291 -16.76 25.40 -9.35
CA ARG A 291 -15.54 26.22 -9.41
C ARG A 291 -14.27 25.37 -9.27
N THR A 292 -14.29 24.35 -8.41
CA THR A 292 -13.16 23.44 -8.24
C THR A 292 -12.96 22.61 -9.51
N VAL A 293 -14.03 22.08 -10.12
CA VAL A 293 -13.94 21.30 -11.37
C VAL A 293 -13.32 22.13 -12.49
N GLU A 294 -13.81 23.36 -12.68
CA GLU A 294 -13.28 24.30 -13.68
C GLU A 294 -11.80 24.58 -13.43
N TYR A 295 -11.43 24.86 -12.18
CA TYR A 295 -10.04 25.12 -11.80
C TYR A 295 -9.11 23.91 -12.00
N THR A 296 -9.57 22.70 -11.67
CA THR A 296 -8.81 21.46 -11.90
C THR A 296 -8.52 21.29 -13.39
N ARG A 297 -9.53 21.44 -14.24
CA ARG A 297 -9.37 21.29 -15.70
C ARG A 297 -8.50 22.39 -16.31
N SER A 298 -8.68 23.65 -15.90
CA SER A 298 -7.84 24.75 -16.38
C SER A 298 -6.38 24.60 -15.97
N SER A 299 -6.11 23.83 -14.91
CA SER A 299 -4.76 23.49 -14.47
C SER A 299 -4.17 22.25 -15.17
N GLY A 300 -4.84 21.71 -16.20
CA GLY A 300 -4.40 20.51 -16.93
C GLY A 300 -4.58 19.20 -16.15
N LEU A 301 -5.34 19.22 -15.05
CA LEU A 301 -5.57 18.06 -14.18
C LEU A 301 -6.95 17.45 -14.44
N GLN A 302 -7.14 16.20 -14.02
CA GLN A 302 -8.37 15.44 -14.23
C GLN A 302 -9.13 15.28 -12.91
N PRO A 303 -10.33 15.88 -12.76
CA PRO A 303 -11.18 15.63 -11.61
C PRO A 303 -11.95 14.31 -11.76
N ALA A 304 -11.99 13.50 -10.71
CA ALA A 304 -12.78 12.27 -10.66
C ALA A 304 -13.47 12.13 -9.30
N ILE A 305 -14.72 11.68 -9.33
CA ILE A 305 -15.47 11.35 -8.12
C ILE A 305 -15.33 9.86 -7.86
N TYR A 306 -15.06 9.48 -6.62
CA TYR A 306 -15.32 8.11 -6.19
C TYR A 306 -16.70 8.02 -5.53
N ASP A 307 -17.39 6.91 -5.76
CA ASP A 307 -18.59 6.54 -5.03
C ASP A 307 -18.35 5.23 -4.30
N LEU A 308 -18.97 5.09 -3.13
CA LEU A 308 -19.02 3.87 -2.36
C LEU A 308 -20.49 3.64 -2.08
N GLU A 309 -21.04 2.52 -2.55
CA GLU A 309 -22.41 2.09 -2.24
C GLU A 309 -22.55 1.71 -0.76
N TRP A 310 -22.34 2.67 0.12
CA TRP A 310 -22.25 2.51 1.56
C TRP A 310 -23.61 2.77 2.18
N SER A 311 -24.27 1.71 2.64
CA SER A 311 -25.45 1.90 3.50
C SER A 311 -25.00 2.37 4.89
N GLU A 312 -25.56 3.47 5.39
CA GLU A 312 -25.16 4.13 6.65
C GLU A 312 -25.12 3.21 7.89
N SER A 313 -25.79 2.06 7.86
CA SER A 313 -25.85 1.08 8.94
C SER A 313 -24.87 -0.10 8.81
N LYS A 314 -24.02 -0.15 7.79
CA LYS A 314 -23.10 -1.28 7.56
C LYS A 314 -21.63 -0.89 7.71
N THR A 315 -20.87 -1.81 8.32
CA THR A 315 -19.41 -1.88 8.15
C THR A 315 -19.10 -2.65 6.87
N MET A 316 -17.94 -2.40 6.26
CA MET A 316 -17.47 -3.11 5.06
C MET A 316 -16.09 -3.68 5.27
N THR A 317 -15.88 -4.94 4.88
CA THR A 317 -14.55 -5.54 4.73
C THR A 317 -13.78 -4.86 3.60
N PHE A 318 -12.45 -5.03 3.56
CA PHE A 318 -11.64 -4.42 2.49
C PHE A 318 -12.03 -4.90 1.08
N GLU A 319 -12.40 -6.17 0.94
CA GLU A 319 -12.86 -6.70 -0.35
C GLU A 319 -14.20 -6.09 -0.77
N GLU A 320 -15.14 -5.95 0.16
CA GLU A 320 -16.40 -5.24 -0.09
C GLU A 320 -16.15 -3.77 -0.48
N LEU A 321 -15.20 -3.08 0.18
CA LEU A 321 -14.79 -1.72 -0.20
C LEU A 321 -14.31 -1.64 -1.64
N VAL A 322 -13.39 -2.53 -2.04
CA VAL A 322 -12.81 -2.54 -3.40
C VAL A 322 -13.89 -2.81 -4.45
N ASN A 323 -14.82 -3.72 -4.16
CA ASN A 323 -15.90 -4.10 -5.07
C ASN A 323 -16.99 -3.01 -5.18
N ALA A 324 -17.33 -2.36 -4.07
CA ALA A 324 -18.35 -1.30 -4.01
C ALA A 324 -17.85 0.07 -4.47
N LEU A 325 -16.53 0.27 -4.52
CA LEU A 325 -15.93 1.49 -5.04
C LEU A 325 -16.27 1.65 -6.52
N SER A 326 -16.58 2.85 -6.98
CA SER A 326 -16.59 3.17 -8.41
C SER A 326 -15.92 4.53 -8.61
N ILE A 327 -15.30 4.74 -9.77
CA ILE A 327 -14.58 5.99 -10.08
C ILE A 327 -15.16 6.56 -11.37
N ARG A 328 -15.59 7.82 -11.33
CA ARG A 328 -16.18 8.52 -12.46
C ARG A 328 -15.48 9.86 -12.67
N PHE A 329 -14.84 10.01 -13.82
CA PHE A 329 -14.26 11.27 -14.25
C PHE A 329 -15.36 12.30 -14.54
N LEU A 330 -15.11 13.55 -14.14
CA LEU A 330 -16.05 14.65 -14.33
C LEU A 330 -15.91 15.32 -15.68
#